data_AF-A0A6B3HXV9-F1
#
_entry.id   AF-A0A6B3HXV9-F1
#
_cell.length_a   1.000
_cell.length_b   1.000
_cell.length_c   1.000
_cell.angle_alpha   90.00
_cell.angle_beta   90.00
_cell.angle_gamma   90.00
#
_symmetry.space_group_name_H-M   'P 1'
#
loop_
_entity.id
_entity.type
_entity.pdbx_description
1 polymer ?
#
loop_
_entity_poly.entity_id
_entity_poly.type
_entity_poly.pdbx_seq_one_letter_code
_entity_poly.pdbx_strand_id
1 'polypeptide(L)'
;SAKEYASIQRAVIAAALPGGSVKEPHLNENDKQFGSNALDKETRAISSFKSIYGSTGESAVDLMAPLDNGNNPEINAANMYAKHILDTPNGIDGAKVRSYMDWYDQSSTKIDAMKTIETTLLSDMEAKARELREASQREAIINGAVILLVLGVSLVGAFVVARSMIRSLRRLQ
;
A
#
# COMPACT_ATOMS: atom_id res chain seq x y z
N SER A 1 -10.97 -0.15 2.80
CA SER A 1 -9.51 -0.24 3.08
C SER A 1 -9.26 -0.84 4.47
N ALA A 2 -8.05 -1.33 4.79
CA ALA A 2 -7.73 -1.85 6.14
C ALA A 2 -8.05 -0.83 7.26
N LYS A 3 -7.69 0.43 7.02
CA LYS A 3 -7.99 1.58 7.89
C LYS A 3 -9.49 1.76 8.16
N GLU A 4 -10.34 1.61 7.15
CA GLU A 4 -11.80 1.69 7.34
C GLU A 4 -12.31 0.57 8.25
N TYR A 5 -11.82 -0.65 8.07
CA TYR A 5 -12.21 -1.77 8.93
C TYR A 5 -11.76 -1.55 10.38
N ALA A 6 -10.58 -0.99 10.59
CA ALA A 6 -10.12 -0.58 11.93
C ALA A 6 -11.00 0.54 12.53
N SER A 7 -11.45 1.49 11.72
CA SER A 7 -12.40 2.53 12.15
C SER A 7 -13.77 1.95 12.53
N ILE A 8 -14.24 0.95 11.80
CA ILE A 8 -15.48 0.20 12.14
C ILE A 8 -15.32 -0.52 13.47
N GLN A 9 -14.23 -1.25 13.67
CA GLN A 9 -13.94 -1.93 14.96
C GLN A 9 -13.90 -0.93 16.11
N ARG A 10 -13.22 0.22 15.92
CA ARG A 10 -13.20 1.30 16.90
C ARG A 10 -14.61 1.72 17.28
N ALA A 11 -15.46 2.00 16.30
CA ALA A 11 -16.83 2.48 16.53
C ALA A 11 -17.70 1.44 17.24
N VAL A 12 -17.64 0.17 16.82
CA VAL A 12 -18.41 -0.93 17.43
C VAL A 12 -18.02 -1.14 18.89
N ILE A 13 -16.71 -1.25 19.17
CA ILE A 13 -16.22 -1.46 20.53
C ILE A 13 -16.47 -0.22 21.39
N ALA A 14 -16.27 0.98 20.84
CA ALA A 14 -16.55 2.23 21.51
C ALA A 14 -18.01 2.34 21.99
N ALA A 15 -18.96 1.99 21.12
CA ALA A 15 -20.38 2.04 21.42
C ALA A 15 -20.77 1.06 22.54
N ALA A 16 -19.98 0.01 22.75
CA ALA A 16 -20.22 -1.00 23.77
C ALA A 16 -19.56 -0.70 25.12
N LEU A 17 -18.67 0.30 25.21
CA LEU A 17 -17.90 0.62 26.42
C LEU A 17 -18.55 1.73 27.28
N PRO A 18 -18.35 1.70 28.61
CA PRO A 18 -18.84 2.73 29.50
C PRO A 18 -18.04 4.04 29.37
N GLY A 19 -18.64 5.16 29.80
CA GLY A 19 -18.02 6.49 29.71
C GLY A 19 -18.57 7.38 28.58
N GLY A 20 -19.57 6.88 27.84
CA GLY A 20 -20.41 7.65 26.93
C GLY A 20 -21.89 7.53 27.31
N SER A 21 -22.76 7.22 26.35
CA SER A 21 -24.21 6.99 26.57
C SER A 21 -24.53 5.68 27.29
N VAL A 22 -23.53 4.81 27.47
CA VAL A 22 -23.65 3.46 28.05
C VAL A 22 -23.09 3.47 29.47
N LYS A 23 -23.89 2.97 30.43
CA LYS A 23 -23.51 2.89 31.85
C LYS A 23 -22.79 1.59 32.21
N GLU A 24 -23.18 0.49 31.57
CA GLU A 24 -22.61 -0.84 31.78
C GLU A 24 -22.13 -1.39 30.44
N PRO A 25 -20.92 -1.98 30.36
CA PRO A 25 -20.41 -2.54 29.11
C PRO A 25 -21.40 -3.55 28.53
N HIS A 26 -21.84 -3.34 27.30
CA HIS A 26 -22.75 -4.28 26.63
C HIS A 26 -22.54 -4.26 25.13
N LEU A 27 -22.36 -5.44 24.55
CA LEU A 27 -22.24 -5.64 23.10
C LEU A 27 -23.26 -6.69 22.67
N ASN A 28 -24.19 -6.32 21.80
CA ASN A 28 -25.14 -7.27 21.26
C ASN A 28 -24.49 -8.15 20.17
N GLU A 29 -25.10 -9.31 19.88
CA GLU A 29 -24.51 -10.29 18.97
C GLU A 29 -24.38 -9.78 17.51
N ASN A 30 -25.31 -8.92 17.06
CA ASN A 30 -25.26 -8.37 15.71
C ASN A 30 -24.06 -7.42 15.53
N ASP A 31 -23.86 -6.52 16.49
CA ASP A 31 -22.74 -5.57 16.51
C ASP A 31 -21.42 -6.31 16.70
N LYS A 32 -21.41 -7.35 17.55
CA LYS A 32 -20.24 -8.23 17.70
C LYS A 32 -19.87 -8.90 16.38
N GLN A 33 -20.82 -9.54 15.71
CA GLN A 33 -20.58 -10.20 14.43
C GLN A 33 -20.12 -9.19 13.37
N PHE A 34 -20.70 -7.99 13.36
CA PHE A 34 -20.28 -6.92 12.46
C PHE A 34 -18.84 -6.48 12.72
N GLY A 35 -18.46 -6.29 13.99
CA GLY A 35 -17.10 -5.98 14.41
C GLY A 35 -16.10 -7.10 14.10
N SER A 36 -16.44 -8.36 14.39
CA SER A 36 -15.59 -9.53 14.08
C SER A 36 -15.38 -9.68 12.56
N ASN A 37 -16.43 -9.49 11.76
CA ASN A 37 -16.30 -9.43 10.30
C ASN A 37 -15.36 -8.30 9.83
N ALA A 38 -15.35 -7.15 10.53
CA ALA A 38 -14.42 -6.07 10.23
C ALA A 38 -12.98 -6.42 10.63
N LEU A 39 -12.77 -7.10 11.77
CA LEU A 39 -11.46 -7.61 12.20
C LEU A 39 -10.86 -8.57 11.15
N ASP A 40 -11.66 -9.49 10.64
CA ASP A 40 -11.27 -10.44 9.60
C ASP A 40 -10.90 -9.72 8.29
N LYS A 41 -11.74 -8.77 7.86
CA LYS A 41 -11.50 -8.00 6.63
C LYS A 41 -10.27 -7.12 6.74
N GLU A 42 -10.01 -6.53 7.91
CA GLU A 42 -8.77 -5.81 8.19
C GLU A 42 -7.57 -6.72 8.03
N THR A 43 -7.58 -7.88 8.71
CA THR A 43 -6.49 -8.86 8.67
C THR A 43 -6.19 -9.30 7.24
N ARG A 44 -7.22 -9.60 6.45
CA ARG A 44 -7.07 -9.97 5.04
C ARG A 44 -6.52 -8.82 4.19
N ALA A 45 -6.97 -7.59 4.43
CA ALA A 45 -6.50 -6.41 3.71
C ALA A 45 -5.02 -6.14 4.01
N ILE A 46 -4.60 -6.22 5.27
CA ILE A 46 -3.20 -6.08 5.69
C ILE A 46 -2.35 -7.20 5.08
N SER A 47 -2.78 -8.45 5.14
CA SER A 47 -2.04 -9.59 4.56
C SER A 47 -1.90 -9.50 3.04
N SER A 48 -2.98 -9.12 2.35
CA SER A 48 -2.95 -8.89 0.90
C SER A 48 -1.97 -7.77 0.54
N PHE A 49 -2.01 -6.67 1.30
CA PHE A 49 -1.09 -5.57 1.13
C PHE A 49 0.37 -5.98 1.37
N LYS A 50 0.67 -6.71 2.46
CA LYS A 50 1.99 -7.29 2.74
C LYS A 50 2.47 -8.18 1.59
N SER A 51 1.60 -9.01 1.02
CA SER A 51 1.95 -9.91 -0.08
C SER A 51 2.27 -9.15 -1.37
N ILE A 52 1.51 -8.11 -1.70
CA ILE A 52 1.71 -7.32 -2.92
C ILE A 52 2.97 -6.46 -2.77
N TYR A 53 3.08 -5.73 -1.67
CA TYR A 53 4.15 -4.75 -1.47
C TYR A 53 5.47 -5.39 -1.01
N GLY A 54 5.42 -6.53 -0.31
CA GLY A 54 6.61 -7.31 0.04
C GLY A 54 7.33 -7.91 -1.18
N SER A 55 6.65 -8.03 -2.33
CA SER A 55 7.29 -8.45 -3.58
C SER A 55 8.12 -7.33 -4.25
N THR A 56 7.92 -6.07 -3.83
CA THR A 56 8.59 -4.88 -4.40
C THR A 56 9.84 -4.42 -3.65
N GLY A 57 10.23 -5.03 -2.52
CA GLY A 57 11.49 -4.79 -1.82
C GLY A 57 11.39 -4.80 -0.27
N GLU A 58 12.54 -4.71 0.42
CA GLU A 58 12.65 -4.74 1.89
C GLU A 58 11.90 -3.59 2.60
N SER A 59 11.83 -2.41 1.99
CA SER A 59 11.16 -1.21 2.53
C SER A 59 9.70 -1.45 2.93
N ALA A 60 9.01 -2.37 2.25
CA ALA A 60 7.63 -2.74 2.52
C ALA A 60 7.42 -3.36 3.90
N VAL A 61 8.33 -4.23 4.29
CA VAL A 61 8.29 -4.95 5.57
C VAL A 61 8.59 -3.98 6.71
N ASP A 62 9.58 -3.12 6.52
CA ASP A 62 9.97 -2.09 7.49
C ASP A 62 8.88 -1.03 7.68
N LEU A 63 8.25 -0.59 6.60
CA LEU A 63 7.17 0.41 6.67
C LEU A 63 5.96 -0.13 7.45
N MET A 64 5.66 -1.42 7.32
CA MET A 64 4.58 -2.08 8.05
C MET A 64 4.99 -2.56 9.43
N ALA A 65 6.26 -2.47 9.80
CA ALA A 65 6.77 -2.92 11.09
C ALA A 65 5.96 -2.39 12.27
N PRO A 66 5.50 -1.13 12.32
CA PRO A 66 4.68 -0.62 13.44
C PRO A 66 3.33 -1.31 13.60
N LEU A 67 2.77 -1.85 12.51
CA LEU A 67 1.50 -2.60 12.52
C LEU A 67 1.71 -4.08 12.81
N ASP A 68 2.94 -4.57 12.76
CA ASP A 68 3.22 -5.97 13.04
C ASP A 68 3.19 -6.26 14.53
N ASN A 69 2.68 -7.44 14.87
CA ASN A 69 2.41 -7.84 16.25
C ASN A 69 3.73 -8.03 17.02
N GLY A 70 4.29 -6.94 17.53
CA GLY A 70 5.52 -6.96 18.35
C GLY A 70 6.21 -5.61 18.50
N ASN A 71 6.07 -4.72 17.51
CA ASN A 71 6.92 -3.51 17.46
C ASN A 71 6.30 -2.29 18.13
N ASN A 72 4.96 -2.18 18.16
CA ASN A 72 4.28 -1.12 18.88
C ASN A 72 3.38 -1.71 19.99
N PRO A 73 3.78 -1.59 21.27
CA PRO A 73 3.02 -2.11 22.40
C PRO A 73 1.57 -1.60 22.49
N GLU A 74 1.32 -0.34 22.12
CA GLU A 74 -0.02 0.25 22.17
C GLU A 74 -0.93 -0.35 21.12
N ILE A 75 -0.45 -0.47 19.88
CA ILE A 75 -1.18 -1.08 18.76
C ILE A 75 -1.44 -2.56 19.04
N ASN A 76 -0.46 -3.29 19.57
CA ASN A 76 -0.62 -4.69 19.96
C ASN A 76 -1.68 -4.87 21.03
N ALA A 77 -1.65 -4.03 22.08
CA ALA A 77 -2.65 -4.08 23.12
C ALA A 77 -4.05 -3.72 22.58
N ALA A 78 -4.16 -2.80 21.60
CA ALA A 78 -5.41 -2.49 20.94
C ALA A 78 -5.94 -3.68 20.13
N ASN A 79 -5.06 -4.34 19.36
CA ASN A 79 -5.38 -5.53 18.56
C ASN A 79 -5.84 -6.69 19.44
N MET A 80 -5.12 -6.98 20.52
CA MET A 80 -5.49 -8.05 21.47
C MET A 80 -6.83 -7.76 22.14
N TYR A 81 -7.06 -6.51 22.53
CA TYR A 81 -8.33 -6.10 23.14
C TYR A 81 -9.50 -6.22 22.16
N ALA A 82 -9.35 -5.72 20.93
CA ALA A 82 -10.36 -5.83 19.89
C ALA A 82 -10.68 -7.30 19.58
N LYS A 83 -9.65 -8.11 19.40
CA LYS A 83 -9.79 -9.55 19.17
C LYS A 83 -10.51 -10.25 20.32
N HIS A 84 -10.15 -9.92 21.56
CA HIS A 84 -10.81 -10.51 22.73
C HIS A 84 -12.30 -10.17 22.77
N ILE A 85 -12.67 -8.90 22.62
CA ILE A 85 -14.08 -8.46 22.66
C ILE A 85 -14.90 -9.06 21.51
N LEU A 86 -14.34 -9.09 20.30
CA LEU A 86 -15.09 -9.44 19.10
C LEU A 86 -15.14 -10.95 18.84
N ASP A 87 -14.09 -11.71 19.19
CA ASP A 87 -14.04 -13.16 18.92
C ASP A 87 -14.43 -14.02 20.13
N THR A 88 -14.36 -13.49 21.37
CA THR A 88 -14.69 -14.28 22.57
C THR A 88 -16.19 -14.17 22.88
N PRO A 89 -16.90 -15.29 23.14
CA PRO A 89 -18.23 -15.24 23.75
C PRO A 89 -18.20 -14.45 25.07
N ASN A 90 -19.08 -13.46 25.21
CA ASN A 90 -19.10 -12.56 26.38
C ASN A 90 -17.76 -11.88 26.68
N GLY A 91 -16.93 -11.64 25.66
CA GLY A 91 -15.58 -11.06 25.82
C GLY A 91 -15.58 -9.67 26.46
N ILE A 92 -16.71 -8.96 26.44
CA ILE A 92 -16.85 -7.66 27.09
C ILE A 92 -17.02 -7.74 28.61
N ASP A 93 -17.55 -8.86 29.14
CA ASP A 93 -17.83 -9.05 30.56
C ASP A 93 -16.58 -9.44 31.37
N GLY A 94 -15.61 -10.12 30.71
CA GLY A 94 -14.34 -10.54 31.29
C GLY A 94 -13.15 -9.64 30.96
N ALA A 95 -13.31 -8.71 30.00
CA ALA A 95 -12.29 -7.73 29.69
C ALA A 95 -12.08 -6.78 30.88
N LYS A 96 -10.85 -6.29 31.07
CA LYS A 96 -10.61 -5.12 31.92
C LYS A 96 -11.48 -4.00 31.38
N VAL A 97 -12.52 -3.62 32.12
CA VAL A 97 -13.45 -2.55 31.73
C VAL A 97 -12.63 -1.28 31.50
N ARG A 98 -12.53 -0.86 30.22
CA ARG A 98 -11.89 0.39 29.81
C ARG A 98 -12.95 1.44 29.58
N SER A 99 -12.60 2.70 29.80
CA SER A 99 -13.41 3.82 29.35
C SER A 99 -13.45 3.84 27.82
N TYR A 100 -14.58 4.28 27.26
CA TYR A 100 -14.68 4.63 25.84
C TYR A 100 -13.51 5.51 25.38
N MET A 101 -13.10 6.50 26.19
CA MET A 101 -12.00 7.41 25.83
C MET A 101 -10.67 6.68 25.73
N ASP A 102 -10.34 5.83 26.70
CA ASP A 102 -9.09 5.05 26.68
C ASP A 102 -9.01 4.13 25.45
N TRP A 103 -10.14 3.54 25.08
CA TRP A 103 -10.24 2.73 23.86
C TRP A 103 -10.11 3.58 22.59
N TYR A 104 -10.78 4.73 22.55
CA TYR A 104 -10.73 5.64 21.41
C TYR A 104 -9.31 6.12 21.15
N ASP A 105 -8.60 6.53 22.20
CA ASP A 105 -7.22 7.02 22.08
C ASP A 105 -6.30 5.91 21.59
N GLN A 106 -6.37 4.72 22.20
CA GLN A 106 -5.52 3.59 21.82
C GLN A 106 -5.78 3.10 20.39
N SER A 107 -7.05 3.03 19.98
CA SER A 107 -7.42 2.65 18.60
C SER A 107 -7.06 3.73 17.59
N SER A 108 -7.01 5.01 18.01
CA SER A 108 -6.55 6.12 17.18
C SER A 108 -5.06 6.01 16.87
N THR A 109 -4.21 5.63 17.84
CA THR A 109 -2.78 5.34 17.59
C THR A 109 -2.59 4.37 16.42
N LYS A 110 -3.39 3.29 16.38
CA LYS A 110 -3.35 2.29 15.30
C LYS A 110 -3.80 2.88 13.95
N ILE A 111 -4.89 3.64 13.93
CA ILE A 111 -5.42 4.27 12.71
C ILE A 111 -4.44 5.32 12.17
N ASP A 112 -3.82 6.10 13.04
CA ASP A 112 -2.83 7.11 12.67
C ASP A 112 -1.56 6.48 12.12
N ALA A 113 -1.09 5.37 12.71
CA ALA A 113 0.00 4.59 12.13
C ALA A 113 -0.34 4.10 10.71
N MET A 114 -1.56 3.58 10.50
CA MET A 114 -2.03 3.20 9.16
C MET A 114 -2.08 4.38 8.19
N LYS A 115 -2.48 5.57 8.65
CA LYS A 115 -2.54 6.78 7.83
C LYS A 115 -1.15 7.26 7.43
N THR A 116 -0.18 7.22 8.35
CA THR A 116 1.22 7.57 8.05
C THR A 116 1.79 6.62 7.01
N ILE A 117 1.58 5.31 7.17
CA ILE A 117 2.00 4.29 6.21
C ILE A 117 1.38 4.57 4.83
N GLU A 118 0.06 4.81 4.76
CA GLU A 118 -0.64 5.16 3.52
C GLU A 118 -0.05 6.40 2.85
N THR A 119 0.28 7.43 3.62
CA THR A 119 0.86 8.68 3.09
C THR A 119 2.25 8.45 2.49
N THR A 120 3.10 7.69 3.19
CA THR A 120 4.43 7.31 2.68
C THR A 120 4.32 6.50 1.39
N LEU A 121 3.42 5.52 1.35
CA LEU A 121 3.19 4.69 0.16
C LEU A 121 2.73 5.49 -1.04
N LEU A 122 1.82 6.44 -0.85
CA LEU A 122 1.37 7.31 -1.92
C LEU A 122 2.53 8.16 -2.46
N SER A 123 3.40 8.66 -1.57
CA SER A 123 4.60 9.40 -1.96
C SER A 123 5.57 8.53 -2.78
N ASP A 124 5.81 7.29 -2.35
CA ASP A 124 6.67 6.35 -3.03
C ASP A 124 6.11 5.94 -4.40
N MET A 125 4.80 5.73 -4.51
CA MET A 125 4.13 5.44 -5.78
C MET A 125 4.27 6.61 -6.76
N GLU A 126 4.09 7.84 -6.30
CA GLU A 126 4.30 9.02 -7.12
C GLU A 126 5.76 9.16 -7.57
N ALA A 127 6.72 8.94 -6.68
CA ALA A 127 8.13 8.96 -7.00
C ALA A 127 8.48 7.90 -8.05
N LYS A 128 7.97 6.67 -7.88
CA LYS A 128 8.21 5.58 -8.83
C LYS A 128 7.56 5.83 -10.19
N ALA A 129 6.35 6.39 -10.21
CA ALA A 129 5.69 6.76 -11.47
C ALA A 129 6.48 7.84 -12.23
N ARG A 130 7.05 8.83 -11.52
CA ARG A 130 7.95 9.83 -12.11
C ARG A 130 9.21 9.18 -12.69
N GLU A 131 9.88 8.32 -11.92
CA GLU A 131 11.07 7.59 -12.36
C GLU A 131 10.79 6.74 -13.62
N LEU A 132 9.70 5.97 -13.63
CA LEU A 132 9.31 5.13 -14.78
C LEU A 132 9.02 5.98 -16.03
N ARG A 133 8.40 7.15 -15.85
CA ARG A 133 8.15 8.10 -16.93
C ARG A 133 9.45 8.66 -17.50
N GLU A 134 10.39 9.06 -16.65
CA GLU A 134 11.70 9.57 -17.07
C GLU A 134 12.52 8.50 -17.77
N ALA A 135 12.53 7.27 -17.24
CA ALA A 135 13.20 6.12 -17.86
C ALA A 135 12.63 5.83 -19.25
N SER A 136 11.30 5.79 -19.39
CA SER A 136 10.62 5.57 -20.68
C SER A 136 10.93 6.67 -21.70
N GLN A 137 10.96 7.93 -21.26
CA GLN A 137 11.32 9.06 -22.13
C GLN A 137 12.77 8.97 -22.60
N ARG A 138 13.70 8.66 -21.70
CA ARG A 138 15.11 8.49 -22.04
C ARG A 138 15.30 7.33 -23.02
N GLU A 139 14.63 6.21 -22.80
CA GLU A 139 14.67 5.06 -23.70
C GLU A 139 14.13 5.41 -25.09
N ALA A 140 13.03 6.16 -25.17
CA ALA A 140 12.50 6.65 -26.43
C ALA A 140 13.48 7.57 -27.17
N ILE A 141 14.17 8.47 -26.47
CA ILE A 141 15.19 9.35 -27.05
C ILE A 141 16.38 8.53 -27.59
N ILE A 142 16.87 7.55 -26.81
CA ILE A 142 17.99 6.70 -27.21
C ILE A 142 17.61 5.88 -28.46
N ASN A 143 16.45 5.22 -28.43
CA ASN A 143 15.97 4.43 -29.56
C ASN A 143 15.77 5.30 -30.82
N GLY A 144 15.23 6.51 -30.65
CA GLY A 144 15.11 7.49 -31.74
C GLY A 144 16.46 7.89 -32.34
N ALA A 145 17.47 8.15 -31.49
CA ALA A 145 18.82 8.49 -31.94
C ALA A 145 19.48 7.33 -32.71
N VAL A 146 19.30 6.09 -32.25
CA VAL A 146 19.80 4.89 -32.93
C VAL A 146 19.17 4.75 -34.32
N ILE A 147 17.84 4.92 -34.44
CA ILE A 147 17.15 4.88 -35.73
C ILE A 147 17.71 5.94 -36.69
N LEU A 148 17.90 7.18 -36.22
CA LEU A 148 18.47 8.25 -37.04
C LEU A 148 19.89 7.94 -37.52
N LEU A 149 20.74 7.37 -36.65
CA LEU A 149 22.09 6.95 -37.04
C LEU A 149 22.06 5.87 -38.13
N VAL A 150 21.21 4.84 -37.98
CA VAL A 150 21.07 3.75 -38.96
C VAL A 150 20.58 4.28 -40.31
N LEU A 151 19.57 5.16 -40.29
CA LEU A 151 19.07 5.81 -41.51
C LEU A 151 20.15 6.66 -42.18
N GLY A 152 20.92 7.43 -41.40
CA GLY A 152 22.02 8.24 -41.91
C GLY A 152 23.11 7.42 -42.60
N VAL A 153 23.56 6.33 -41.98
CA VAL A 153 24.55 5.41 -42.58
C VAL A 153 24.02 4.78 -43.87
N SER A 154 22.75 4.36 -43.87
CA SER A 154 22.08 3.79 -45.04
C SER A 154 22.04 4.76 -46.22
N LEU A 155 21.76 6.04 -45.95
CA LEU A 155 21.68 7.10 -46.95
C LEU A 155 23.06 7.39 -47.58
N VAL A 156 24.10 7.45 -46.75
CA VAL A 156 25.49 7.62 -47.22
C VAL A 156 25.94 6.42 -48.05
N GLY A 157 25.64 5.20 -47.60
CA GLY A 157 25.95 3.97 -48.33
C GLY A 157 25.32 3.94 -49.72
N ALA A 158 24.04 4.29 -49.83
CA ALA A 158 23.35 4.38 -51.11
C ALA A 158 23.99 5.42 -52.04
N PHE A 159 24.38 6.59 -51.52
CA PHE A 159 25.04 7.63 -52.31
C PHE A 159 26.41 7.19 -52.85
N VAL A 160 27.22 6.51 -52.03
CA VAL A 160 28.53 5.98 -52.43
C VAL A 160 28.38 4.96 -53.55
N VAL A 161 27.42 4.02 -53.43
CA VAL A 161 27.15 3.01 -54.46
C VAL A 161 26.69 3.67 -55.76
N ALA A 162 25.74 4.60 -55.70
CA ALA A 162 25.26 5.33 -56.87
C ALA A 162 26.41 6.05 -57.60
N ARG A 163 27.28 6.73 -56.84
CA ARG A 163 28.45 7.42 -57.40
C ARG A 163 29.47 6.46 -58.02
N SER A 164 29.69 5.30 -57.41
CA SER A 164 30.57 4.26 -57.94
C SER A 164 30.08 3.77 -59.31
N MET A 165 28.77 3.52 -59.44
CA MET A 165 28.13 3.03 -60.65
C MET A 165 28.18 4.06 -61.80
N ILE A 166 28.01 5.35 -61.50
CA ILE A 166 28.15 6.43 -62.49
C ILE A 166 29.58 6.48 -63.04
N ARG A 167 30.60 6.29 -62.18
CA ARG A 167 32.00 6.32 -62.60
C ARG A 167 32.37 5.11 -63.46
N SER A 168 31.82 3.93 -63.19
CA SER A 168 32.13 2.72 -63.96
C SER A 168 31.52 2.76 -65.38
N LEU A 169 30.30 3.27 -65.54
CA LEU A 169 29.65 3.41 -66.85
C LEU A 169 30.41 4.34 -67.78
N ARG A 170 31.02 5.40 -67.24
CA ARG A 170 31.80 6.38 -68.02
C ARG A 170 33.13 5.82 -68.56
N ARG A 171 33.52 4.61 -68.17
CA ARG A 171 34.76 3.94 -68.60
C ARG A 171 34.52 2.83 -69.64
N LEU A 172 33.26 2.59 -69.99
CA LEU A 172 32.79 1.57 -70.95
C LEU A 172 32.31 2.16 -72.28
N GLN A 173 32.32 3.49 -72.40
CA GLN A 173 32.36 4.20 -73.68
C GLN A 173 33.81 4.59 -73.97
#